data_AF-A0A7W0GR19-F1
#
_entry.id   AF-A0A7W0GR19-F1
#
_cell.length_a   1.000
_cell.length_b   1.000
_cell.length_c   1.000
_cell.angle_alpha   90.00
_cell.angle_beta   90.00
_cell.angle_gamma   90.00
#
_symmetry.space_group_name_H-M   'P 1'
#
loop_
_entity.id
_entity.type
_entity.pdbx_description
1 polymer ?
#
loop_
_entity_poly.entity_id
_entity_poly.type
_entity_poly.pdbx_seq_one_letter_code
_entity_poly.pdbx_strand_id
1 'polypeptide(L)'
;LHVISPAEGAVINGPVVAVKLHLAGDLKGYKPHKDPTTQKGNHIHVILDNEPYEAYYELDQPFELRNVVAGKHTLRVFPSRPWHESYKNDGAFRMVTFTVKGGGDASKPTTTNTGQTMANNNSAGSAQATGEGKDMPASTAGDVDPTKPLLTYSRPKGEYKGAEADPIMIDFWLSNVRIKGAGGEYRVRYIIDDNEPRYIDKWEPVWLSGWLAGKHTVRLELLGPDEFPVKNGDFNITTREINIMK
;
A
#
# COMPACT_ATOMS: atom_id res chain seq x y z
N LEU A 1 10.25 2.79 12.89
CA LEU A 1 10.57 3.03 11.46
C LEU A 1 10.74 4.52 11.25
N HIS A 2 11.69 4.97 10.45
CA HIS A 2 11.84 6.37 10.04
C HIS A 2 12.10 6.43 8.54
N VAL A 3 11.47 7.39 7.86
CA VAL A 3 11.82 7.75 6.48
C VAL A 3 12.90 8.83 6.56
N ILE A 4 14.10 8.51 6.10
CA ILE A 4 15.25 9.42 6.03
C ILE A 4 15.21 10.23 4.74
N SER A 5 14.78 9.60 3.65
CA SER A 5 14.54 10.24 2.36
C SER A 5 13.32 9.58 1.70
N PRO A 6 12.42 10.35 1.08
CA PRO A 6 12.31 11.80 1.20
C PRO A 6 11.95 12.21 2.64
N ALA A 7 12.50 13.34 3.11
CA ALA A 7 12.08 13.90 4.41
C ALA A 7 10.67 14.50 4.29
N GLU A 8 9.97 14.63 5.43
CA GLU A 8 8.68 15.34 5.46
C GLU A 8 8.81 16.75 4.90
N GLY A 9 7.93 17.11 3.97
CA GLY A 9 7.91 18.40 3.30
C GLY A 9 9.07 18.65 2.32
N ALA A 10 9.86 17.63 1.99
CA ALA A 10 11.02 17.80 1.10
C ALA A 10 10.59 18.26 -0.30
N VAL A 11 11.39 19.15 -0.90
CA VAL A 11 11.28 19.51 -2.32
C VAL A 11 12.42 18.85 -3.10
N ILE A 12 12.06 18.04 -4.08
CA ILE A 12 12.98 17.25 -4.90
C ILE A 12 12.97 17.83 -6.30
N ASN A 13 14.16 18.13 -6.83
CA ASN A 13 14.32 18.60 -8.20
C ASN A 13 14.64 17.41 -9.10
N GLY A 14 13.82 17.20 -10.13
CA GLY A 14 13.93 16.10 -11.07
C GLY A 14 13.07 14.87 -10.72
N PRO A 15 13.01 13.90 -11.63
CA PRO A 15 12.04 12.79 -11.58
C PRO A 15 12.46 11.60 -10.72
N VAL A 16 13.58 11.68 -9.99
CA VAL A 16 14.15 10.57 -9.22
C VAL A 16 14.11 10.90 -7.72
N VAL A 17 13.47 10.02 -6.95
CA VAL A 17 13.28 10.16 -5.50
C VAL A 17 13.91 8.97 -4.80
N ALA A 18 14.98 9.21 -4.05
CA ALA A 18 15.59 8.17 -3.22
C ALA A 18 14.70 7.87 -2.00
N VAL A 19 14.40 6.60 -1.77
CA VAL A 19 13.74 6.10 -0.56
C VAL A 19 14.79 5.50 0.35
N LYS A 20 15.03 6.13 1.50
CA LYS A 20 15.96 5.64 2.52
C LYS A 20 15.23 5.51 3.83
N LEU A 21 15.36 4.34 4.46
CA LEU A 21 14.64 4.01 5.69
C LEU A 21 15.63 3.68 6.80
N HIS A 22 15.25 3.99 8.04
CA HIS A 22 15.97 3.58 9.23
C HIS A 22 15.04 2.82 10.18
N LEU A 23 15.45 1.62 10.58
CA LEU A 23 14.72 0.81 11.56
C LEU A 23 15.20 1.16 12.96
N ALA A 24 14.24 1.49 13.84
CA ALA A 24 14.47 1.91 15.21
C ALA A 24 13.35 1.40 16.12
N GLY A 25 13.51 1.56 17.44
CA GLY A 25 12.59 1.04 18.45
C GLY A 25 12.45 -0.49 18.34
N ASP A 26 11.21 -0.97 18.38
CA ASP A 26 10.87 -2.39 18.32
C ASP A 26 11.27 -3.07 17.00
N LEU A 27 11.65 -2.29 15.98
CA LEU A 27 12.12 -2.81 14.70
C LEU A 27 13.64 -3.04 14.64
N LYS A 28 14.40 -2.80 15.71
CA LYS A 28 15.87 -3.03 15.71
C LYS A 28 16.26 -4.47 15.36
N GLY A 29 15.41 -5.45 15.69
CA GLY A 29 15.60 -6.86 15.35
C GLY A 29 14.94 -7.28 14.03
N TYR A 30 14.18 -6.39 13.40
CA TYR A 30 13.52 -6.67 12.13
C TYR A 30 14.53 -6.62 10.99
N LYS A 31 14.68 -7.72 10.26
CA LYS A 31 15.66 -7.88 9.18
C LYS A 31 14.93 -8.08 7.86
N PRO A 32 14.69 -7.01 7.08
CA PRO A 32 14.32 -7.14 5.68
C PRO A 32 15.40 -7.92 4.95
N HIS A 33 14.98 -8.94 4.21
CA HIS A 33 15.85 -9.71 3.32
C HIS A 33 14.98 -10.64 2.47
N LYS A 34 15.27 -10.78 1.18
CA LYS A 34 14.62 -11.79 0.33
C LYS A 34 15.47 -13.04 0.26
N ASP A 35 14.97 -14.15 0.81
CA ASP A 35 15.65 -15.43 0.67
C ASP A 35 15.65 -15.84 -0.83
N PRO A 36 16.84 -16.09 -1.43
CA PRO A 36 16.95 -16.33 -2.86
C PRO A 36 16.37 -17.68 -3.30
N THR A 37 16.22 -18.65 -2.38
CA THR A 37 15.68 -19.97 -2.68
C THR A 37 14.17 -19.98 -2.69
N THR A 38 13.56 -19.41 -1.65
CA THR A 38 12.10 -19.37 -1.46
C THR A 38 11.45 -18.18 -2.14
N GLN A 39 12.23 -17.16 -2.51
CA GLN A 39 11.76 -15.86 -3.00
C GLN A 39 10.85 -15.13 -1.99
N LYS A 40 10.93 -15.48 -0.70
CA LYS A 40 10.13 -14.92 0.39
C LYS A 40 11.03 -14.26 1.42
N GLY A 41 10.48 -13.35 2.20
CA GLY A 41 11.20 -12.80 3.34
C GLY A 41 10.56 -11.54 3.91
N ASN A 42 11.05 -11.12 5.06
CA ASN A 42 10.62 -9.85 5.65
C ASN A 42 10.96 -8.71 4.68
N HIS A 43 10.06 -7.74 4.57
CA HIS A 43 10.26 -6.59 3.70
C HIS A 43 9.53 -5.37 4.25
N ILE A 44 9.72 -4.21 3.62
CA ILE A 44 8.92 -3.02 3.85
C ILE A 44 7.97 -2.85 2.67
N HIS A 45 6.67 -2.66 2.91
CA HIS A 45 5.75 -2.16 1.90
C HIS A 45 6.03 -0.68 1.69
N VAL A 46 6.32 -0.29 0.45
CA VAL A 46 6.51 1.10 0.04
C VAL A 46 5.39 1.48 -0.90
N ILE A 47 4.58 2.45 -0.52
CA ILE A 47 3.41 2.90 -1.27
C ILE A 47 3.60 4.36 -1.65
N LEU A 48 3.51 4.66 -2.94
CA LEU A 48 3.44 6.03 -3.46
C LEU A 48 1.98 6.40 -3.70
N ASP A 49 1.56 7.55 -3.20
CA ASP A 49 0.20 8.05 -3.24
C ASP A 49 -0.80 6.97 -2.81
N ASN A 50 -1.90 6.75 -3.53
CA ASN A 50 -2.83 5.66 -3.27
C ASN A 50 -2.68 4.49 -4.25
N GLU A 51 -1.46 4.13 -4.59
CA GLU A 51 -1.13 3.03 -5.51
C GLU A 51 -0.76 1.71 -4.78
N PRO A 52 -0.68 0.57 -5.47
CA PRO A 52 -0.17 -0.67 -4.91
C PRO A 52 1.23 -0.51 -4.31
N TYR A 53 1.52 -1.21 -3.22
CA TYR A 53 2.87 -1.19 -2.65
C TYR A 53 3.89 -1.89 -3.56
N GLU A 54 5.16 -1.57 -3.36
CA GLU A 54 6.30 -2.39 -3.77
C GLU A 54 7.05 -2.90 -2.53
N ALA A 55 7.62 -4.10 -2.63
CA ALA A 55 8.37 -4.70 -1.54
C ALA A 55 9.84 -4.27 -1.56
N TYR A 56 10.27 -3.58 -0.50
CA TYR A 56 11.67 -3.22 -0.29
C TYR A 56 12.34 -4.22 0.65
N TYR A 57 13.18 -5.10 0.09
CA TYR A 57 13.80 -6.22 0.80
C TYR A 57 15.19 -5.91 1.37
N GLU A 58 16.02 -5.13 0.68
CA GLU A 58 17.44 -4.96 1.05
C GLU A 58 17.73 -3.49 1.39
N LEU A 59 17.61 -3.11 2.68
CA LEU A 59 17.73 -1.70 3.10
C LEU A 59 19.13 -1.08 2.91
N ASP A 60 20.14 -1.90 2.66
CA ASP A 60 21.50 -1.47 2.31
C ASP A 60 21.67 -1.20 0.80
N GLN A 61 20.72 -1.64 -0.04
CA GLN A 61 20.69 -1.35 -1.47
C GLN A 61 19.84 -0.12 -1.77
N PRO A 62 20.19 0.67 -2.80
CA PRO A 62 19.36 1.80 -3.22
C PRO A 62 17.96 1.36 -3.62
N PHE A 63 16.95 2.07 -3.09
CA PHE A 63 15.58 2.03 -3.58
C PHE A 63 15.22 3.42 -4.07
N GLU A 64 14.90 3.53 -5.36
CA GLU A 64 14.57 4.80 -5.99
C GLU A 64 13.21 4.70 -6.66
N LEU A 65 12.41 5.75 -6.53
CA LEU A 65 11.26 5.99 -7.39
C LEU A 65 11.77 6.80 -8.60
N ARG A 66 11.55 6.30 -9.80
CA ARG A 66 11.98 6.90 -11.07
C ARG A 66 10.77 7.32 -11.88
N ASN A 67 10.91 8.40 -12.65
CA ASN A 67 9.80 8.99 -13.39
C ASN A 67 8.64 9.42 -12.46
N VAL A 68 8.95 9.97 -11.29
CA VAL A 68 7.95 10.60 -10.42
C VAL A 68 7.52 11.92 -11.08
N VAL A 69 6.24 12.09 -11.36
CA VAL A 69 5.70 13.29 -12.00
C VAL A 69 5.86 14.52 -11.11
N ALA A 70 5.73 15.71 -11.69
CA ALA A 70 5.77 16.94 -10.91
C ALA A 70 4.48 17.06 -10.06
N GLY A 71 4.61 17.50 -8.82
CA GLY A 71 3.47 17.62 -7.91
C GLY A 71 3.80 17.24 -6.48
N LYS A 72 2.79 17.26 -5.63
CA LYS A 72 2.87 16.78 -4.25
C LYS A 72 2.53 15.28 -4.24
N HIS A 73 3.31 14.53 -3.47
CA HIS A 73 3.19 13.09 -3.34
C HIS A 73 3.19 12.69 -1.87
N THR A 74 2.60 11.53 -1.60
CA THR A 74 2.55 10.90 -0.28
C THR A 74 3.28 9.56 -0.33
N LEU A 75 4.28 9.35 0.52
CA LEU A 75 4.94 8.05 0.69
C LEU A 75 4.46 7.41 1.99
N ARG A 76 4.00 6.16 1.92
CA ARG A 76 3.62 5.37 3.10
C ARG A 76 4.46 4.12 3.17
N VAL A 77 4.97 3.81 4.35
CA VAL A 77 5.84 2.66 4.58
C VAL A 77 5.48 1.92 5.86
N PHE A 78 5.51 0.59 5.81
CA PHE A 78 5.40 -0.27 6.99
C PHE A 78 6.06 -1.65 6.75
N PRO A 79 6.63 -2.28 7.79
CA PRO A 79 7.22 -3.60 7.71
C PRO A 79 6.15 -4.68 7.57
N SER A 80 6.46 -5.70 6.78
CA SER A 80 5.56 -6.81 6.46
C SER A 80 6.30 -8.15 6.46
N ARG A 81 5.64 -9.16 7.03
CA ARG A 81 6.12 -10.54 7.14
C ARG A 81 6.35 -11.20 5.77
N PRO A 82 6.97 -12.39 5.68
CA PRO A 82 7.23 -13.06 4.40
C PRO A 82 5.99 -13.36 3.55
N TRP A 83 4.81 -13.48 4.18
CA TRP A 83 3.51 -13.61 3.52
C TRP A 83 2.75 -12.28 3.39
N HIS A 84 3.46 -11.16 3.53
CA HIS A 84 3.02 -9.77 3.38
C HIS A 84 2.04 -9.22 4.42
N GLU A 85 1.79 -9.95 5.50
CA GLU A 85 1.02 -9.40 6.63
C GLU A 85 1.81 -8.25 7.26
N SER A 86 1.18 -7.09 7.38
CA SER A 86 1.75 -5.93 8.07
C SER A 86 2.07 -6.23 9.53
N TYR A 87 3.24 -5.78 9.97
CA TYR A 87 3.68 -5.89 11.35
C TYR A 87 3.15 -4.71 12.17
N LYS A 88 1.92 -4.85 12.68
CA LYS A 88 1.10 -3.82 13.33
C LYS A 88 1.54 -3.47 14.75
N ASN A 89 2.68 -2.81 14.89
CA ASN A 89 3.19 -2.29 16.16
C ASN A 89 3.30 -0.77 16.16
N ASP A 90 3.33 -0.18 17.35
CA ASP A 90 3.63 1.24 17.53
C ASP A 90 4.98 1.57 16.88
N GLY A 91 5.00 2.66 16.11
CA GLY A 91 6.21 3.08 15.41
C GLY A 91 6.54 2.30 14.13
N ALA A 92 5.75 1.30 13.73
CA ALA A 92 6.01 0.52 12.52
C ALA A 92 5.41 1.11 11.23
N PHE A 93 4.52 2.11 11.30
CA PHE A 93 4.09 2.86 10.12
C PHE A 93 4.69 4.27 10.07
N ARG A 94 5.06 4.71 8.87
CA ARG A 94 5.40 6.11 8.61
C ARG A 94 4.74 6.56 7.32
N MET A 95 4.31 7.81 7.33
CA MET A 95 3.84 8.53 6.16
C MET A 95 4.63 9.82 6.07
N VAL A 96 5.09 10.17 4.87
CA VAL A 96 5.65 11.48 4.60
C VAL A 96 5.05 12.10 3.35
N THR A 97 4.97 13.42 3.29
CA THR A 97 4.64 14.15 2.06
C THR A 97 5.86 14.86 1.51
N PHE A 98 5.98 14.93 0.19
CA PHE A 98 7.07 15.62 -0.50
C PHE A 98 6.58 16.20 -1.82
N THR A 99 7.36 17.11 -2.42
CA THR A 99 7.03 17.74 -3.70
C THR A 99 8.14 17.51 -4.72
N VAL A 100 7.77 17.12 -5.93
CA VAL A 100 8.68 17.00 -7.07
C VAL A 100 8.53 18.21 -8.00
N LYS A 101 9.66 18.85 -8.32
CA LYS A 101 9.76 19.95 -9.30
C LYS A 101 10.51 19.47 -10.54
N GLY A 102 9.97 19.77 -11.73
CA GLY A 102 10.57 19.29 -12.99
C GLY A 102 10.56 17.76 -13.08
N GLY A 103 9.43 17.15 -12.69
CA GLY A 103 9.25 15.70 -12.62
C GLY A 103 9.24 15.00 -13.97
N GLY A 104 8.79 13.74 -13.93
CA GLY A 104 8.86 12.81 -15.05
C GLY A 104 7.81 13.03 -16.13
N ASP A 105 7.87 12.17 -17.14
CA ASP A 105 6.90 12.06 -18.21
C ASP A 105 5.60 11.47 -17.68
N ALA A 106 4.54 12.29 -17.61
CA ALA A 106 3.23 11.90 -17.08
C ALA A 106 2.52 10.82 -17.93
N SER A 107 2.97 10.56 -19.16
CA SER A 107 2.44 9.47 -19.99
C SER A 107 2.99 8.09 -19.60
N LYS A 108 4.04 8.05 -18.77
CA LYS A 108 4.73 6.83 -18.35
C LYS A 108 4.54 6.58 -16.86
N PRO A 109 4.50 5.31 -16.41
CA PRO A 109 4.41 5.00 -15.00
C PRO A 109 5.66 5.49 -14.24
N THR A 110 5.49 5.70 -12.95
CA THR A 110 6.62 5.75 -12.00
C THR A 110 7.05 4.32 -11.71
N THR A 111 8.36 4.07 -11.69
CA THR A 111 8.93 2.74 -11.46
C THR A 111 9.98 2.75 -10.36
N THR A 112 10.39 1.58 -9.89
CA THR A 112 11.60 1.44 -9.09
C THR A 112 12.87 1.51 -9.95
N ASN A 113 14.04 1.62 -9.31
CA ASN A 113 15.34 1.39 -9.97
C ASN A 113 15.51 -0.01 -10.58
N THR A 114 14.67 -0.98 -10.19
CA THR A 114 14.61 -2.33 -10.78
C THR A 114 13.51 -2.48 -11.85
N GLY A 115 12.83 -1.38 -12.21
CA GLY A 115 11.81 -1.36 -13.27
C GLY A 115 10.43 -1.86 -12.86
N GLN A 116 10.18 -2.06 -11.56
CA GLN A 116 8.83 -2.42 -11.07
C GLN A 116 7.93 -1.19 -11.05
N THR A 117 6.69 -1.30 -11.52
CA THR A 117 5.71 -0.19 -11.47
C THR A 117 5.36 0.16 -10.03
N MET A 118 5.49 1.44 -9.67
CA MET A 118 5.14 2.00 -8.37
C MET A 118 3.81 2.76 -8.40
N ALA A 119 3.57 3.50 -9.49
CA ALA A 119 2.37 4.33 -9.66
C ALA A 119 2.09 4.52 -11.16
N ASN A 120 0.82 4.53 -11.53
CA ASN A 120 0.41 4.88 -12.89
C ASN A 120 0.16 6.39 -12.93
N ASN A 121 0.80 7.09 -13.85
CA ASN A 121 0.67 8.55 -13.98
C ASN A 121 -0.39 8.97 -15.00
N ASN A 122 -0.91 8.00 -15.77
CA ASN A 122 -1.95 8.19 -16.75
C ASN A 122 -3.15 7.31 -16.40
N SER A 123 -4.37 7.82 -16.62
CA SER A 123 -5.62 7.10 -16.41
C SER A 123 -5.83 5.96 -17.42
N ALA A 124 -5.09 5.96 -18.52
CA ALA A 124 -5.01 4.83 -19.44
C ALA A 124 -4.10 3.76 -18.83
N GLY A 125 -4.70 2.78 -18.14
CA GLY A 125 -3.98 1.70 -17.46
C GLY A 125 -2.94 1.07 -18.36
N SER A 126 -1.69 1.01 -17.90
CA SER A 126 -0.64 0.30 -18.61
C SER A 126 -0.91 -1.19 -18.52
N ALA A 127 -1.23 -1.80 -19.66
CA ALA A 127 -1.41 -3.23 -19.79
C ALA A 127 -0.06 -3.95 -19.76
N GLN A 128 0.48 -4.21 -18.57
CA GLN A 128 1.44 -5.30 -18.43
C GLN A 128 1.32 -5.94 -17.05
N ALA A 129 0.44 -6.94 -16.99
CA ALA A 129 0.22 -7.80 -15.84
C ALA A 129 1.55 -8.38 -15.34
N THR A 130 2.04 -7.82 -14.23
CA THR A 130 3.05 -8.45 -13.39
C THR A 130 2.31 -9.25 -12.32
N GLY A 131 2.90 -10.36 -11.86
CA GLY A 131 2.25 -11.28 -10.92
C GLY A 131 1.76 -10.63 -9.61
N GLU A 132 2.27 -9.45 -9.25
CA GLU A 132 1.83 -8.70 -8.07
C GLU A 132 0.65 -7.73 -8.30
N GLY A 133 0.14 -7.53 -9.52
CA GLY A 133 -1.03 -6.67 -9.76
C GLY A 133 -0.81 -5.19 -9.53
N LYS A 134 -0.10 -4.60 -10.48
CA LYS A 134 0.23 -3.16 -10.50
C LYS A 134 -0.57 -2.41 -11.58
N ASP A 135 -1.51 -3.11 -12.21
CA ASP A 135 -2.39 -2.59 -13.25
C ASP A 135 -3.62 -1.96 -12.59
N MET A 136 -3.47 -0.72 -12.12
CA MET A 136 -4.57 0.07 -11.55
C MET A 136 -4.63 1.44 -12.24
N PRO A 137 -5.79 2.10 -12.32
CA PRO A 137 -5.84 3.49 -12.75
C PRO A 137 -4.96 4.36 -11.85
N ALA A 138 -4.44 5.45 -12.42
CA ALA A 138 -3.72 6.46 -11.67
C ALA A 138 -4.50 6.88 -10.41
N SER A 139 -3.77 7.05 -9.30
CA SER A 139 -4.38 7.54 -8.06
C SER A 139 -5.08 8.88 -8.28
N THR A 140 -6.33 8.98 -7.84
CA THR A 140 -7.07 10.25 -7.77
C THR A 140 -7.00 10.87 -6.37
N ALA A 141 -6.21 10.27 -5.46
CA ALA A 141 -6.09 10.73 -4.09
C ALA A 141 -5.42 12.10 -4.04
N GLY A 142 -6.01 13.01 -3.25
CA GLY A 142 -5.50 14.37 -3.08
C GLY A 142 -4.54 14.50 -1.91
N ASP A 143 -4.53 15.69 -1.31
CA ASP A 143 -3.75 15.94 -0.10
C ASP A 143 -4.28 15.13 1.10
N VAL A 144 -3.40 14.36 1.72
CA VAL A 144 -3.69 13.64 2.97
C VAL A 144 -3.33 14.50 4.18
N ASP A 145 -4.20 14.47 5.19
CA ASP A 145 -3.92 15.02 6.51
C ASP A 145 -3.38 13.90 7.42
N PRO A 146 -2.10 13.96 7.83
CA PRO A 146 -1.47 12.91 8.63
C PRO A 146 -1.99 12.82 10.06
N THR A 147 -2.86 13.73 10.49
CA THR A 147 -3.45 13.74 11.83
C THR A 147 -4.88 13.20 11.85
N LYS A 148 -5.50 13.02 10.68
CA LYS A 148 -6.86 12.47 10.54
C LYS A 148 -6.86 10.94 10.46
N PRO A 149 -8.00 10.29 10.77
CA PRO A 149 -8.17 8.87 10.57
C PRO A 149 -7.81 8.45 9.15
N LEU A 150 -6.99 7.41 9.04
CA LEU A 150 -6.45 6.95 7.76
C LEU A 150 -6.41 5.43 7.70
N LEU A 151 -6.93 4.88 6.61
CA LEU A 151 -6.72 3.52 6.16
C LEU A 151 -5.69 3.51 5.04
N THR A 152 -4.72 2.61 5.14
CA THR A 152 -3.78 2.30 4.07
C THR A 152 -4.01 0.87 3.63
N TYR A 153 -4.53 0.71 2.41
CA TYR A 153 -4.73 -0.58 1.78
C TYR A 153 -3.38 -1.26 1.56
N SER A 154 -3.22 -2.49 2.02
CA SER A 154 -2.03 -3.31 1.74
C SER A 154 -2.36 -4.41 0.73
N ARG A 155 -3.35 -5.24 1.04
CA ARG A 155 -3.71 -6.43 0.26
C ARG A 155 -5.22 -6.71 0.31
N PRO A 156 -5.77 -7.43 -0.68
CA PRO A 156 -5.08 -8.13 -1.77
C PRO A 156 -4.75 -7.29 -3.03
N LYS A 157 -3.84 -7.78 -3.86
CA LYS A 157 -3.50 -7.18 -5.17
C LYS A 157 -3.02 -8.27 -6.13
N GLY A 158 -3.37 -8.13 -7.40
CA GLY A 158 -2.78 -8.93 -8.48
C GLY A 158 -3.28 -10.33 -8.66
N GLU A 159 -2.39 -11.17 -9.17
CA GLU A 159 -2.72 -12.53 -9.54
C GLU A 159 -2.45 -13.48 -8.38
N TYR A 160 -3.41 -14.35 -8.11
CA TYR A 160 -3.27 -15.41 -7.14
C TYR A 160 -3.42 -16.76 -7.86
N LYS A 161 -2.47 -17.67 -7.66
CA LYS A 161 -2.41 -18.96 -8.38
C LYS A 161 -2.26 -20.12 -7.40
N GLY A 162 -2.86 -21.26 -7.73
CA GLY A 162 -2.69 -22.51 -6.98
C GLY A 162 -2.97 -22.34 -5.48
N ALA A 163 -2.02 -22.71 -4.62
CA ALA A 163 -2.18 -22.64 -3.16
C ALA A 163 -2.26 -21.22 -2.60
N GLU A 164 -1.83 -20.18 -3.33
CA GLU A 164 -1.93 -18.79 -2.88
C GLU A 164 -3.31 -18.19 -3.18
N ALA A 165 -4.12 -18.85 -4.03
CA ALA A 165 -5.48 -18.43 -4.38
C ALA A 165 -6.53 -18.76 -3.32
N ASP A 166 -6.20 -19.57 -2.32
CA ASP A 166 -7.10 -19.90 -1.22
C ASP A 166 -6.34 -20.37 0.03
N PRO A 167 -6.39 -19.65 1.17
CA PRO A 167 -7.09 -18.39 1.39
C PRO A 167 -6.30 -17.15 0.91
N ILE A 168 -7.03 -16.07 0.60
CA ILE A 168 -6.46 -14.75 0.29
C ILE A 168 -6.65 -13.80 1.46
N MET A 169 -5.56 -13.12 1.83
CA MET A 169 -5.54 -12.15 2.92
C MET A 169 -6.00 -10.77 2.48
N ILE A 170 -6.97 -10.22 3.22
CA ILE A 170 -7.23 -8.79 3.34
C ILE A 170 -6.33 -8.25 4.43
N ASP A 171 -5.49 -7.28 4.09
CA ASP A 171 -4.63 -6.60 5.06
C ASP A 171 -4.57 -5.10 4.82
N PHE A 172 -4.47 -4.34 5.91
CA PHE A 172 -4.50 -2.89 5.91
C PHE A 172 -3.84 -2.32 7.16
N TRP A 173 -3.38 -1.08 7.05
CA TRP A 173 -2.89 -0.30 8.18
C TRP A 173 -3.89 0.78 8.58
N LEU A 174 -4.05 1.01 9.88
CA LEU A 174 -4.86 2.09 10.45
C LEU A 174 -3.98 3.10 11.18
N SER A 175 -4.20 4.38 10.92
CA SER A 175 -3.52 5.50 11.59
C SER A 175 -4.53 6.50 12.14
N ASN A 176 -4.22 7.08 13.30
CA ASN A 176 -5.04 8.10 14.00
C ASN A 176 -6.50 7.68 14.24
N VAL A 177 -6.71 6.41 14.56
CA VAL A 177 -8.04 5.85 14.69
C VAL A 177 -8.06 4.72 15.69
N ARG A 178 -9.18 4.58 16.42
CA ARG A 178 -9.44 3.44 17.31
C ARG A 178 -10.66 2.69 16.78
N ILE A 179 -10.46 1.41 16.46
CA ILE A 179 -11.50 0.56 15.87
C ILE A 179 -12.43 -0.02 16.96
N LYS A 180 -13.68 -0.38 16.62
CA LYS A 180 -14.71 -0.86 17.56
C LYS A 180 -14.26 -2.01 18.45
N GLY A 181 -13.59 -3.01 17.90
CA GLY A 181 -13.04 -4.16 18.63
C GLY A 181 -11.91 -3.82 19.59
N ALA A 182 -11.34 -2.61 19.51
CA ALA A 182 -10.41 -2.05 20.48
C ALA A 182 -11.08 -1.02 21.42
N GLY A 183 -12.41 -0.87 21.39
CA GLY A 183 -13.16 0.09 22.19
C GLY A 183 -13.20 1.52 21.61
N GLY A 184 -13.01 1.67 20.30
CA GLY A 184 -13.27 2.94 19.60
C GLY A 184 -14.58 2.93 18.84
N GLU A 185 -14.74 3.85 17.90
CA GLU A 185 -16.01 4.06 17.17
C GLU A 185 -15.91 3.75 15.67
N TYR A 186 -14.70 3.58 15.15
CA TYR A 186 -14.46 3.35 13.74
C TYR A 186 -14.50 1.87 13.39
N ARG A 187 -14.74 1.55 12.13
CA ARG A 187 -14.66 0.19 11.61
C ARG A 187 -14.22 0.18 10.15
N VAL A 188 -13.69 -0.94 9.70
CA VAL A 188 -13.40 -1.14 8.27
C VAL A 188 -14.55 -1.91 7.64
N ARG A 189 -15.02 -1.43 6.49
CA ARG A 189 -15.95 -2.16 5.62
C ARG A 189 -15.18 -2.73 4.44
N TYR A 190 -15.42 -4.00 4.11
CA TYR A 190 -14.96 -4.60 2.88
C TYR A 190 -16.13 -5.07 2.01
N ILE A 191 -15.98 -4.93 0.70
CA ILE A 191 -16.94 -5.36 -0.31
C ILE A 191 -16.16 -6.16 -1.35
N ILE A 192 -16.63 -7.37 -1.66
CA ILE A 192 -16.07 -8.24 -2.69
C ILE A 192 -17.06 -8.27 -3.85
N ASP A 193 -16.65 -7.82 -5.03
CA ASP A 193 -17.53 -7.62 -6.18
C ASP A 193 -18.73 -6.75 -5.81
N ASP A 194 -19.94 -7.20 -6.15
CA ASP A 194 -21.20 -6.56 -5.80
C ASP A 194 -21.90 -7.25 -4.62
N ASN A 195 -21.15 -8.03 -3.81
CA ASN A 195 -21.71 -8.73 -2.66
C ASN A 195 -22.03 -7.76 -1.51
N GLU A 196 -22.87 -8.23 -0.59
CA GLU A 196 -23.21 -7.50 0.63
C GLU A 196 -21.95 -7.11 1.43
N PRO A 197 -21.88 -5.86 1.93
CA PRO A 197 -20.75 -5.38 2.70
C PRO A 197 -20.55 -6.17 3.97
N ARG A 198 -19.29 -6.38 4.30
CA ARG A 198 -18.84 -7.05 5.52
C ARG A 198 -17.97 -6.09 6.32
N TYR A 199 -17.83 -6.36 7.60
CA TYR A 199 -17.19 -5.43 8.52
C TYR A 199 -16.07 -6.10 9.30
N ILE A 200 -15.02 -5.34 9.53
CA ILE A 200 -13.84 -5.72 10.31
C ILE A 200 -13.75 -4.72 11.45
N ASP A 201 -14.05 -5.20 12.66
CA ASP A 201 -14.02 -4.38 13.88
C ASP A 201 -12.71 -4.56 14.66
N LYS A 202 -11.86 -5.52 14.30
CA LYS A 202 -10.53 -5.73 14.89
C LYS A 202 -9.43 -5.37 13.90
N TRP A 203 -8.36 -4.74 14.37
CA TRP A 203 -7.25 -4.37 13.50
C TRP A 203 -6.30 -5.55 13.29
N GLU A 204 -6.78 -6.55 12.55
CA GLU A 204 -6.09 -7.81 12.23
C GLU A 204 -6.35 -8.20 10.77
N PRO A 205 -5.46 -8.98 10.12
CA PRO A 205 -5.73 -9.48 8.78
C PRO A 205 -6.94 -10.41 8.77
N VAL A 206 -7.70 -10.39 7.68
CA VAL A 206 -8.84 -11.30 7.45
C VAL A 206 -8.50 -12.22 6.28
N TRP A 207 -8.66 -13.52 6.48
CA TRP A 207 -8.42 -14.54 5.45
C TRP A 207 -9.75 -14.99 4.86
N LEU A 208 -9.89 -14.84 3.54
CA LEU A 208 -11.09 -15.23 2.80
C LEU A 208 -10.79 -16.45 1.93
N SER A 209 -11.70 -17.43 1.97
CA SER A 209 -11.64 -18.67 1.19
C SER A 209 -12.81 -18.79 0.23
N GLY A 210 -12.73 -19.74 -0.70
CA GLY A 210 -13.83 -20.04 -1.62
C GLY A 210 -13.92 -19.09 -2.82
N TRP A 211 -12.81 -18.43 -3.17
CA TRP A 211 -12.73 -17.56 -4.34
C TRP A 211 -13.09 -18.30 -5.63
N LEU A 212 -13.87 -17.69 -6.50
CA LEU A 212 -14.08 -18.22 -7.85
C LEU A 212 -12.89 -17.87 -8.75
N ALA A 213 -12.71 -18.59 -9.85
CA ALA A 213 -11.68 -18.25 -10.82
C ALA A 213 -12.11 -17.00 -11.61
N GLY A 214 -11.14 -16.16 -11.96
CA GLY A 214 -11.36 -14.92 -12.71
C GLY A 214 -11.13 -13.65 -11.89
N LYS A 215 -11.58 -12.53 -12.45
CA LYS A 215 -11.40 -11.21 -11.87
C LYS A 215 -12.40 -10.97 -10.73
N HIS A 216 -11.89 -10.41 -9.64
CA HIS A 216 -12.69 -9.96 -8.51
C HIS A 216 -12.27 -8.55 -8.12
N THR A 217 -13.20 -7.75 -7.62
CA THR A 217 -12.90 -6.47 -7.00
C THR A 217 -12.95 -6.57 -5.48
N VAL A 218 -12.01 -5.92 -4.81
CA VAL A 218 -11.94 -5.84 -3.35
C VAL A 218 -11.84 -4.38 -2.95
N ARG A 219 -12.92 -3.86 -2.36
CA ARG A 219 -13.00 -2.49 -1.85
C ARG A 219 -12.88 -2.48 -0.34
N LEU A 220 -11.99 -1.65 0.19
CA LEU A 220 -11.89 -1.35 1.62
C LEU A 220 -12.25 0.10 1.90
N GLU A 221 -12.97 0.31 3.00
CA GLU A 221 -13.38 1.63 3.46
C GLU A 221 -13.23 1.79 4.96
N LEU A 222 -12.72 2.93 5.41
CA LEU A 222 -12.74 3.30 6.82
C LEU A 222 -14.00 4.11 7.13
N LEU A 223 -14.88 3.54 7.96
CA LEU A 223 -16.11 4.18 8.38
C LEU A 223 -15.96 4.88 9.73
N GLY A 224 -16.56 6.06 9.84
CA GLY A 224 -16.68 6.82 11.07
C GLY A 224 -17.86 6.35 11.95
N PRO A 225 -18.11 7.04 13.07
CA PRO A 225 -19.25 6.76 13.96
C PRO A 225 -20.61 6.92 13.28
N ASP A 226 -20.67 7.70 12.20
CA ASP A 226 -21.85 7.91 11.36
C ASP A 226 -22.08 6.80 10.32
N GLU A 227 -21.22 5.77 10.33
CA GLU A 227 -21.18 4.67 9.36
C GLU A 227 -20.91 5.10 7.90
N PHE A 228 -20.44 6.34 7.70
CA PHE A 228 -20.00 6.83 6.39
C PHE A 228 -18.47 6.80 6.25
N PRO A 229 -17.94 6.66 5.02
CA PRO A 229 -16.50 6.74 4.79
C PRO A 229 -15.90 8.07 5.26
N VAL A 230 -14.85 7.99 6.07
CA VAL A 230 -14.15 9.17 6.59
C VAL A 230 -13.36 9.84 5.46
N LYS A 231 -13.58 11.13 5.19
CA LYS A 231 -12.80 11.85 4.18
C LYS A 231 -11.39 12.19 4.68
N ASN A 232 -10.38 11.78 3.93
CA ASN A 232 -8.99 12.18 4.11
C ASN A 232 -8.21 11.98 2.79
N GLY A 233 -8.25 12.98 1.89
CA GLY A 233 -7.60 12.90 0.58
C GLY A 233 -8.04 11.72 -0.30
N ASP A 234 -9.23 11.16 -0.08
CA ASP A 234 -9.76 9.94 -0.72
C ASP A 234 -8.94 8.65 -0.49
N PHE A 235 -8.03 8.63 0.50
CA PHE A 235 -7.27 7.44 0.86
C PHE A 235 -8.09 6.36 1.60
N ASN A 236 -9.17 6.78 2.25
CA ASN A 236 -10.01 5.93 3.09
C ASN A 236 -11.02 5.08 2.31
N ILE A 237 -10.99 5.15 0.98
CA ILE A 237 -11.76 4.29 0.07
C ILE A 237 -10.78 3.81 -0.99
N THR A 238 -10.52 2.51 -1.05
CA THR A 238 -9.62 1.94 -2.06
C THR A 238 -10.23 0.65 -2.61
N THR A 239 -10.37 0.57 -3.92
CA THR A 239 -10.77 -0.63 -4.65
C THR A 239 -9.57 -1.17 -5.42
N ARG A 240 -9.31 -2.48 -5.32
CA ARG A 240 -8.33 -3.20 -6.13
C ARG A 240 -8.99 -4.31 -6.91
N GLU A 241 -8.55 -4.55 -8.13
CA GLU A 241 -8.86 -5.77 -8.87
C GLU A 241 -7.80 -6.84 -8.54
N ILE A 242 -8.25 -8.07 -8.37
CA ILE A 242 -7.40 -9.26 -8.28
C ILE A 242 -7.87 -10.29 -9.29
N ASN A 243 -6.97 -11.15 -9.75
CA ASN A 243 -7.29 -12.22 -10.67
C ASN A 243 -6.93 -13.58 -10.07
N ILE A 244 -7.90 -14.46 -9.99
CA ILE A 244 -7.78 -15.77 -9.38
C ILE A 244 -7.59 -16.81 -10.47
N MET A 245 -6.44 -17.50 -10.47
CA MET A 245 -6.10 -18.51 -11.46
C MET A 245 -6.01 -19.87 -10.78
N LYS A 246 -7.07 -20.67 -10.95
CA LYS A 246 -7.14 -22.05 -10.45
C LYS A 246 -6.62 -23.05 -11.47
#